data_AF-A0A1Y3D0W1-F1
#
_entry.id   AF-A0A1Y3D0W1-F1
#
_cell.length_a   1.000
_cell.length_b   1.000
_cell.length_c   1.000
_cell.angle_alpha   90.00
_cell.angle_beta   90.00
_cell.angle_gamma   90.00
#
_symmetry.space_group_name_H-M   'P 1'
#
loop_
_entity.id
_entity.type
_entity.pdbx_description
1 polymer ?
#
loop_
_entity_poly.entity_id
_entity_poly.type
_entity_poly.pdbx_seq_one_letter_code
_entity_poly.pdbx_strand_id
1 'polypeptide(L)'
;MIDLKPSINFWHDLKSNQRAGLWLFLGSRKSLQIVRPSILQLIFWGILGASANTLFSWLVAGDGGVFNKQGLVSYALWPFIALIVGIFLSQRTNNPRLMLVPTLLWLVLDTHIALLQSFIQYLGSLDFLPNFTYDYLPIIFMVLFVWQSLAVVWVFARELKWPWWERALIMLATLFTLIVWQMSVQDQPIWKVEESPPTLSETAFYTQSRLLNKSIEQIQFGEFAQTHWYFLGVAGVSYQDVFKFEIERIKEQFDTRFGTFGRSIDLVNNPETLTEIPIASKTSMELALRRIGQQMNKESDVLFLYMTSHGLPNQFEMENDPIALDDVDPKWLRETLDKSGIRWKVIVISACYSGSFVPALQSPDTLIITASAADRASFGCSNEADYTYFGRAFFDQAMREQKTIKSAFNQAAETVAKWENAQGFEPSEPQWVIGKNMELMLPQLEQHLFPQANVKSVNQLEPTAATTQKTHPESLKVAHQ
;
A
#
# COMPACT_ATOMS: atom_id res chain seq x y z
N MET A 1 -8.44 -4.11 56.99
CA MET A 1 -9.57 -4.70 56.23
C MET A 1 -9.98 -3.66 55.19
N ILE A 2 -10.16 -4.05 53.93
CA ILE A 2 -10.54 -3.09 52.87
C ILE A 2 -11.98 -2.65 53.12
N ASP A 3 -12.18 -1.38 53.44
CA ASP A 3 -13.51 -0.80 53.64
C ASP A 3 -14.07 -0.27 52.31
N LEU A 4 -14.94 -1.06 51.69
CA LEU A 4 -15.55 -0.75 50.40
C LEU A 4 -16.88 -0.02 50.58
N LYS A 5 -16.94 1.19 50.02
CA LYS A 5 -18.14 2.03 50.07
C LYS A 5 -19.32 1.35 49.36
N PRO A 6 -20.54 1.42 49.91
CA PRO A 6 -21.72 0.89 49.26
C PRO A 6 -22.07 1.67 47.99
N SER A 7 -22.77 0.99 47.07
CA SER A 7 -23.42 1.60 45.92
C SER A 7 -24.47 2.63 46.39
N ILE A 8 -24.55 3.79 45.72
CA ILE A 8 -25.60 4.80 45.99
C ILE A 8 -26.60 4.86 44.84
N ASN A 9 -26.12 5.16 43.63
CA ASN A 9 -26.90 5.14 42.40
C ASN A 9 -25.96 4.98 41.21
N PHE A 10 -26.52 4.66 40.05
CA PHE A 10 -25.75 4.35 38.85
C PHE A 10 -24.74 5.45 38.48
N TRP A 11 -25.18 6.70 38.37
CA TRP A 11 -24.34 7.82 37.92
C TRP A 11 -23.23 8.18 38.91
N HIS A 12 -23.55 8.15 40.20
CA HIS A 12 -22.58 8.39 41.25
C HIS A 12 -21.50 7.29 41.24
N ASP A 13 -21.91 6.03 41.15
CA ASP A 13 -20.98 4.91 41.14
C ASP A 13 -20.13 4.91 39.87
N LEU A 14 -20.70 5.26 38.72
CA LEU A 14 -19.98 5.45 37.45
C LEU A 14 -18.83 6.46 37.62
N LYS A 15 -19.14 7.66 38.12
CA LYS A 15 -18.13 8.71 38.39
C LYS A 15 -17.09 8.26 39.41
N SER A 16 -17.51 7.52 40.45
CA SER A 16 -16.61 6.99 41.47
C SER A 16 -15.65 5.96 40.89
N ASN A 17 -16.15 5.05 40.07
CA ASN A 17 -15.39 3.96 39.45
C ASN A 17 -14.43 4.47 38.39
N GLN A 18 -14.79 5.48 37.59
CA GLN A 18 -13.85 6.16 36.68
C GLN A 18 -12.65 6.76 37.43
N ARG A 19 -12.92 7.51 38.51
CA ARG A 19 -11.86 8.08 39.36
C ARG A 19 -11.01 6.98 40.01
N ALA A 20 -11.64 5.89 40.44
CA ALA A 20 -10.94 4.76 41.02
C ALA A 20 -10.02 4.08 39.98
N GLY A 21 -10.45 3.96 38.72
CA GLY A 21 -9.63 3.52 37.59
C GLY A 21 -8.39 4.39 37.42
N LEU A 22 -8.53 5.73 37.35
CA LEU A 22 -7.37 6.63 37.24
C LEU A 22 -6.37 6.46 38.40
N TRP A 23 -6.86 6.35 39.64
CA TRP A 23 -5.98 6.07 40.79
C TRP A 23 -5.32 4.69 40.71
N LEU A 24 -6.03 3.70 40.16
CA LEU A 24 -5.46 2.37 39.91
C LEU A 24 -4.33 2.46 38.90
N PHE A 25 -4.53 3.17 37.78
CA PHE A 25 -3.51 3.38 36.76
C PHE A 25 -2.24 4.05 37.32
N LEU A 26 -2.39 4.94 38.31
CA LEU A 26 -1.26 5.53 39.04
C LEU A 26 -0.65 4.61 40.12
N GLY A 27 -1.09 3.35 40.22
CA GLY A 27 -0.62 2.38 41.23
C GLY A 27 -0.99 2.75 42.67
N SER A 28 -2.03 3.56 42.87
CA SER A 28 -2.42 4.14 44.16
C SER A 28 -3.53 3.34 44.84
N ARG A 29 -3.38 3.11 46.15
CA ARG A 29 -4.39 2.47 47.01
C ARG A 29 -5.68 3.30 47.18
N LYS A 30 -5.65 4.57 46.78
CA LYS A 30 -6.86 5.43 46.75
C LYS A 30 -7.95 4.85 45.86
N SER A 31 -7.63 4.03 44.86
CA SER A 31 -8.61 3.34 44.02
C SER A 31 -9.57 2.50 44.87
N LEU A 32 -9.05 1.72 45.82
CA LEU A 32 -9.83 0.85 46.70
C LEU A 32 -10.69 1.61 47.73
N GLN A 33 -10.34 2.85 48.05
CA GLN A 33 -11.10 3.70 48.98
C GLN A 33 -12.30 4.41 48.32
N ILE A 34 -12.28 4.50 46.99
CA ILE A 34 -13.24 5.27 46.19
C ILE A 34 -14.13 4.34 45.36
N VAL A 35 -13.65 3.15 44.99
CA VAL A 35 -14.41 2.20 44.19
C VAL A 35 -15.73 1.82 44.85
N ARG A 36 -16.78 1.71 44.02
CA ARG A 36 -18.12 1.31 44.43
C ARG A 36 -18.60 0.18 43.53
N PRO A 37 -18.31 -1.07 43.91
CA PRO A 37 -18.67 -2.22 43.12
C PRO A 37 -20.19 -2.46 43.17
N SER A 38 -20.80 -2.64 42.01
CA SER A 38 -22.18 -3.11 41.86
C SER A 38 -22.33 -3.96 40.60
N ILE A 39 -23.33 -4.84 40.58
CA ILE A 39 -23.60 -5.71 39.42
C ILE A 39 -23.94 -4.87 38.19
N LEU A 40 -24.75 -3.81 38.36
CA LEU A 40 -25.09 -2.89 37.28
C LEU A 40 -23.86 -2.20 36.68
N GLN A 41 -22.91 -1.79 37.53
CA GLN A 41 -21.65 -1.20 37.06
C GLN A 41 -20.80 -2.23 36.30
N LEU A 42 -20.71 -3.46 36.80
CA LEU A 42 -19.97 -4.52 36.11
C LEU A 42 -20.54 -4.80 34.71
N ILE A 43 -21.87 -4.94 34.60
CA ILE A 43 -22.54 -5.18 33.31
C ILE A 43 -22.29 -4.01 32.37
N PHE A 44 -22.47 -2.78 32.85
CA PHE A 44 -22.28 -1.58 32.05
C PHE A 44 -20.85 -1.47 31.51
N TRP A 45 -19.84 -1.60 32.37
CA TRP A 45 -18.43 -1.54 31.96
C TRP A 45 -18.02 -2.76 31.11
N GLY A 46 -18.64 -3.92 31.32
CA GLY A 46 -18.44 -5.09 30.47
C GLY A 46 -18.93 -4.85 29.04
N ILE A 47 -20.15 -4.31 28.88
CA ILE A 47 -20.71 -3.95 27.57
C ILE A 47 -19.87 -2.85 26.93
N LEU A 48 -19.57 -1.78 27.68
CA LEU A 48 -18.83 -0.63 27.14
C LEU A 48 -17.41 -1.01 26.72
N GLY A 49 -16.70 -1.82 27.52
CA GLY A 49 -15.38 -2.34 27.17
C GLY A 49 -15.42 -3.24 25.94
N ALA A 50 -16.40 -4.14 25.85
CA ALA A 50 -16.59 -4.98 24.66
C ALA A 50 -16.88 -4.13 23.42
N SER A 51 -17.73 -3.11 23.52
CA SER A 51 -18.01 -2.18 22.43
C SER A 51 -16.78 -1.37 22.01
N ALA A 52 -15.98 -0.88 22.97
CA ALA A 52 -14.76 -0.13 22.67
C ALA A 52 -13.71 -0.99 21.97
N ASN A 53 -13.49 -2.23 22.42
CA ASN A 53 -12.57 -3.16 21.77
C ASN A 53 -13.08 -3.64 20.39
N THR A 54 -14.40 -3.80 20.24
CA THR A 54 -15.02 -4.09 18.94
C THR A 54 -14.82 -2.94 17.96
N LEU A 55 -14.98 -1.69 18.42
CA LEU A 55 -14.72 -0.49 17.62
C LEU A 55 -13.25 -0.43 17.19
N PHE A 56 -12.32 -0.61 18.13
CA PHE A 56 -10.89 -0.64 17.81
C PHE A 56 -10.57 -1.71 16.76
N SER A 57 -11.04 -2.94 16.98
CA SER A 57 -10.79 -4.05 16.05
C SER A 57 -11.40 -3.82 14.68
N TRP A 58 -12.56 -3.16 14.58
CA TRP A 58 -13.17 -2.78 13.31
C TRP A 58 -12.34 -1.73 12.56
N LEU A 59 -11.87 -0.70 13.25
CA LEU A 59 -10.99 0.33 12.68
C LEU A 59 -9.66 -0.22 12.17
N VAL A 60 -9.16 -1.31 12.78
CA VAL A 60 -7.96 -2.01 12.32
C VAL A 60 -8.24 -2.91 11.12
N ALA A 61 -9.39 -3.61 11.10
CA ALA A 61 -9.74 -4.53 10.02
C ALA A 61 -10.14 -3.84 8.71
N GLY A 62 -10.59 -2.58 8.77
CA GLY A 62 -11.00 -1.82 7.60
C GLY A 62 -12.23 -2.43 6.89
N ASP A 63 -12.36 -2.15 5.60
CA ASP A 63 -13.53 -2.54 4.79
C ASP A 63 -13.67 -4.06 4.59
N GLY A 64 -12.58 -4.83 4.77
CA GLY A 64 -12.57 -6.29 4.64
C GLY A 64 -12.89 -7.06 5.93
N GLY A 65 -13.18 -6.37 7.03
CA GLY A 65 -13.40 -7.00 8.33
C GLY A 65 -14.74 -7.74 8.43
N VAL A 66 -14.71 -9.02 8.80
CA VAL A 66 -15.88 -9.81 9.15
C VAL A 66 -15.93 -10.04 10.67
N PHE A 67 -17.12 -9.95 11.26
CA PHE A 67 -17.29 -10.16 12.70
C PHE A 67 -17.01 -11.61 13.11
N ASN A 68 -15.99 -11.80 13.94
CA ASN A 68 -15.57 -13.08 14.49
C ASN A 68 -16.06 -13.25 15.94
N LYS A 69 -17.05 -14.12 16.13
CA LYS A 69 -17.60 -14.45 17.46
C LYS A 69 -16.53 -14.97 18.42
N GLN A 70 -15.54 -15.71 17.93
CA GLN A 70 -14.47 -16.26 18.75
C GLN A 70 -13.57 -15.15 19.32
N GLY A 71 -13.38 -14.05 18.59
CA GLY A 71 -12.59 -12.92 19.08
C GLY A 71 -13.25 -12.20 20.25
N LEU A 72 -14.58 -12.04 20.22
CA LEU A 72 -15.32 -11.47 21.35
C LEU A 72 -15.24 -12.36 22.60
N VAL A 73 -15.31 -13.69 22.42
CA VAL A 73 -15.11 -14.67 23.50
C VAL A 73 -13.68 -14.57 24.06
N SER A 74 -12.68 -14.48 23.17
CA SER A 74 -11.26 -14.39 23.54
C SER A 74 -10.97 -13.13 24.35
N TYR A 75 -11.55 -11.99 23.96
CA TYR A 75 -11.51 -10.75 24.75
C TYR A 75 -12.11 -10.95 26.15
N ALA A 76 -13.31 -11.55 26.24
CA ALA A 76 -14.03 -11.72 27.50
C ALA A 76 -13.33 -12.63 28.52
N LEU A 77 -12.37 -13.46 28.10
CA LEU A 77 -11.58 -14.33 28.98
C LEU A 77 -10.83 -13.54 30.05
N TRP A 78 -10.28 -12.37 29.72
CA TRP A 78 -9.47 -11.62 30.67
C TRP A 78 -10.29 -10.99 31.82
N PRO A 79 -11.39 -10.26 31.56
CA PRO A 79 -12.34 -9.86 32.61
C PRO A 79 -12.85 -11.03 33.45
N PHE A 80 -13.06 -12.19 32.82
CA PHE A 80 -13.50 -13.40 33.51
C PHE A 80 -12.43 -13.93 34.48
N ILE A 81 -11.16 -14.01 34.06
CA ILE A 81 -10.04 -14.36 34.95
C ILE A 81 -9.92 -13.37 36.12
N ALA A 82 -10.04 -12.06 35.84
CA ALA A 82 -10.05 -11.04 36.89
C ALA A 82 -11.21 -11.24 37.89
N LEU A 83 -12.35 -11.78 37.45
CA LEU A 83 -13.51 -12.03 38.31
C LEU A 83 -13.25 -13.23 39.23
N ILE A 84 -12.64 -14.29 38.69
CA ILE A 84 -12.19 -15.44 39.47
C ILE A 84 -11.21 -15.00 40.56
N VAL A 85 -10.23 -14.15 40.21
CA VAL A 85 -9.29 -13.56 41.19
C VAL A 85 -10.04 -12.77 42.25
N GLY A 86 -11.03 -11.96 41.87
CA GLY A 86 -11.90 -11.24 42.80
C GLY A 86 -12.65 -12.15 43.76
N ILE A 87 -13.19 -13.28 43.29
CA ILE A 87 -13.85 -14.30 44.12
C ILE A 87 -12.88 -14.87 45.16
N PHE A 88 -11.68 -15.27 44.74
CA PHE A 88 -10.65 -15.77 45.67
C PHE A 88 -10.25 -14.73 46.72
N LEU A 89 -10.06 -13.47 46.31
CA LEU A 89 -9.73 -12.37 47.23
C LEU A 89 -10.85 -12.12 48.24
N SER A 90 -12.11 -12.14 47.78
CA SER A 90 -13.31 -11.99 48.59
C SER A 90 -13.38 -13.08 49.68
N GLN A 91 -13.14 -14.34 49.31
CA GLN A 91 -13.11 -15.47 50.25
C GLN A 91 -11.96 -15.36 51.25
N ARG A 92 -10.74 -15.07 50.77
CA ARG A 92 -9.53 -14.94 51.62
C ARG A 92 -9.65 -13.83 52.67
N THR A 93 -10.40 -12.76 52.36
CA THR A 93 -10.53 -11.58 53.23
C THR A 93 -11.88 -11.49 53.95
N ASN A 94 -12.77 -12.46 53.72
CA ASN A 94 -14.15 -12.47 54.22
C ASN A 94 -14.93 -11.18 53.91
N ASN A 95 -14.76 -10.63 52.70
CA ASN A 95 -15.46 -9.42 52.27
C ASN A 95 -16.10 -9.62 50.89
N PRO A 96 -17.43 -9.86 50.83
CA PRO A 96 -18.13 -10.20 49.60
C PRO A 96 -18.08 -9.11 48.53
N ARG A 97 -17.93 -7.83 48.92
CA ARG A 97 -17.90 -6.70 47.97
C ARG A 97 -16.62 -6.68 47.14
N LEU A 98 -15.53 -7.31 47.60
CA LEU A 98 -14.27 -7.37 46.84
C LEU A 98 -14.37 -8.22 45.58
N MET A 99 -15.37 -9.09 45.49
CA MET A 99 -15.56 -10.02 44.38
C MET A 99 -15.51 -9.34 43.02
N LEU A 100 -16.13 -8.16 42.89
CA LEU A 100 -16.26 -7.45 41.61
C LEU A 100 -15.13 -6.45 41.36
N VAL A 101 -14.33 -6.11 42.37
CA VAL A 101 -13.43 -4.94 42.32
C VAL A 101 -12.30 -5.11 41.29
N PRO A 102 -11.57 -6.24 41.22
CA PRO A 102 -10.50 -6.39 40.23
C PRO A 102 -11.01 -6.25 38.79
N THR A 103 -12.06 -6.99 38.42
CA THR A 103 -12.65 -6.93 37.08
C THR A 103 -13.21 -5.57 36.76
N LEU A 104 -13.93 -4.94 37.70
CA LEU A 104 -14.54 -3.63 37.48
C LEU A 104 -13.48 -2.57 37.23
N LEU A 105 -12.43 -2.50 38.05
CA LEU A 105 -11.37 -1.52 37.87
C LEU A 105 -10.56 -1.77 36.59
N TRP A 106 -10.34 -3.03 36.24
CA TRP A 106 -9.69 -3.39 34.98
C TRP A 106 -10.53 -2.97 33.77
N LEU A 107 -11.82 -3.32 33.73
CA LEU A 107 -12.74 -2.95 32.65
C LEU A 107 -12.86 -1.44 32.47
N VAL A 108 -12.88 -0.68 33.58
CA VAL A 108 -12.86 0.79 33.52
C VAL A 108 -11.62 1.26 32.77
N LEU A 109 -10.42 0.79 33.13
CA LEU A 109 -9.19 1.21 32.46
C LEU A 109 -9.13 0.77 31.01
N ASP A 110 -9.46 -0.50 30.75
CA ASP A 110 -9.43 -1.10 29.43
C ASP A 110 -10.32 -0.35 28.45
N THR A 111 -11.53 0.00 28.88
CA THR A 111 -12.47 0.80 28.07
C THR A 111 -11.87 2.13 27.65
N HIS A 112 -11.21 2.87 28.55
CA HIS A 112 -10.64 4.18 28.21
C HIS A 112 -9.41 4.05 27.32
N ILE A 113 -8.58 3.02 27.56
CA ILE A 113 -7.41 2.74 26.72
C ILE A 113 -7.86 2.36 25.30
N ALA A 114 -8.84 1.46 25.16
CA ALA A 114 -9.40 1.06 23.88
C ALA A 114 -10.06 2.21 23.12
N LEU A 115 -10.77 3.12 23.82
CA LEU A 115 -11.32 4.33 23.20
C LEU A 115 -10.23 5.30 22.73
N LEU A 116 -9.18 5.49 23.53
CA LEU A 116 -8.02 6.30 23.14
C LEU A 116 -7.31 5.68 21.92
N GLN A 117 -7.15 4.36 21.91
CA GLN A 117 -6.56 3.61 20.81
C GLN A 117 -7.42 3.71 19.54
N SER A 118 -8.74 3.60 19.67
CA SER A 118 -9.68 3.81 18.57
C SER A 118 -9.58 5.22 18.00
N PHE A 119 -9.49 6.23 18.86
CA PHE A 119 -9.36 7.62 18.43
C PHE A 119 -8.05 7.86 17.68
N ILE A 120 -6.93 7.33 18.17
CA ILE A 120 -5.64 7.43 17.50
C ILE A 120 -5.65 6.66 16.17
N GLN A 121 -6.21 5.45 16.12
CA GLN A 121 -6.36 4.67 14.88
C GLN A 121 -7.18 5.44 13.85
N TYR A 122 -8.27 6.08 14.27
CA TYR A 122 -9.10 6.92 13.40
C TYR A 122 -8.32 8.13 12.85
N LEU A 123 -7.55 8.83 13.69
CA LEU A 123 -6.67 9.91 13.21
C LEU A 123 -5.59 9.40 12.24
N GLY A 124 -5.09 8.18 12.45
CA GLY A 124 -4.17 7.52 11.53
C GLY A 124 -4.81 7.25 10.17
N SER A 125 -6.06 6.77 10.14
CA SER A 125 -6.80 6.55 8.89
C SER A 125 -7.10 7.83 8.08
N LEU A 126 -6.94 9.00 8.70
CA LEU A 126 -7.08 10.32 8.06
C LEU A 126 -5.73 10.95 7.71
N ASP A 127 -4.62 10.22 7.86
CA ASP A 127 -3.24 10.71 7.67
C ASP A 127 -2.89 11.97 8.49
N PHE A 128 -3.52 12.15 9.66
CA PHE A 128 -3.24 13.30 10.55
C PHE A 128 -2.06 13.06 11.50
N LEU A 129 -1.58 11.82 11.62
CA LEU A 129 -0.48 11.46 12.50
C LEU A 129 0.86 11.47 11.74
N PRO A 130 1.94 12.00 12.34
CA PRO A 130 3.28 11.90 11.76
C PRO A 130 3.72 10.43 11.62
N ASN A 131 4.40 10.07 10.52
CA ASN A 131 4.77 8.67 10.25
C ASN A 131 5.59 8.00 11.36
N PHE A 132 6.49 8.75 12.01
CA PHE A 132 7.29 8.22 13.13
C PHE A 132 6.42 7.70 14.28
N THR A 133 5.18 8.18 14.42
CA THR A 133 4.30 7.74 15.51
C THR A 133 3.87 6.29 15.34
N TYR A 134 3.67 5.81 14.11
CA TYR A 134 3.21 4.45 13.83
C TYR A 134 4.16 3.37 14.37
N ASP A 135 5.48 3.64 14.38
CA ASP A 135 6.48 2.72 14.94
C ASP A 135 6.35 2.52 16.46
N TYR A 136 5.93 3.56 17.17
CA TYR A 136 5.86 3.54 18.64
C TYR A 136 4.47 3.21 19.17
N LEU A 137 3.39 3.49 18.42
CA LEU A 137 2.02 3.32 18.89
C LEU A 137 1.71 1.90 19.39
N PRO A 138 2.06 0.81 18.65
CA PRO A 138 1.84 -0.55 19.14
C PRO A 138 2.55 -0.82 20.48
N ILE A 139 3.79 -0.33 20.62
CA ILE A 139 4.60 -0.52 21.84
C ILE A 139 3.98 0.25 23.01
N ILE A 140 3.56 1.50 22.79
CA ILE A 140 2.92 2.34 23.81
C ILE A 140 1.65 1.65 24.33
N PHE A 141 0.77 1.21 23.43
CA PHE A 141 -0.48 0.57 23.83
C PHE A 141 -0.26 -0.80 24.47
N MET A 142 0.73 -1.57 24.03
CA MET A 142 1.16 -2.79 24.71
C MET A 142 1.60 -2.50 26.15
N VAL A 143 2.44 -1.47 26.36
CA VAL A 143 2.91 -1.08 27.70
C VAL A 143 1.74 -0.63 28.57
N LEU A 144 0.81 0.17 28.04
CA LEU A 144 -0.40 0.60 28.75
C LEU A 144 -1.27 -0.60 29.17
N PHE A 145 -1.47 -1.55 28.25
CA PHE A 145 -2.25 -2.76 28.49
C PHE A 145 -1.62 -3.70 29.53
N VAL A 146 -0.30 -3.89 29.46
CA VAL A 146 0.44 -4.68 30.48
C VAL A 146 0.38 -3.97 31.83
N TRP A 147 0.62 -2.66 31.85
CA TRP A 147 0.65 -1.89 33.08
C TRP A 147 -0.70 -1.89 33.80
N GLN A 148 -1.83 -1.73 33.11
CA GLN A 148 -3.15 -1.73 33.78
C GLN A 148 -3.40 -3.04 34.56
N SER A 149 -3.00 -4.17 33.99
CA SER A 149 -3.16 -5.50 34.59
C SER A 149 -2.22 -5.69 35.78
N LEU A 150 -0.96 -5.26 35.65
CA LEU A 150 -0.01 -5.28 36.76
C LEU A 150 -0.37 -4.28 37.86
N ALA A 151 -1.02 -3.16 37.54
CA ALA A 151 -1.46 -2.16 38.51
C ALA A 151 -2.54 -2.70 39.45
N VAL A 152 -3.45 -3.57 38.95
CA VAL A 152 -4.39 -4.33 39.79
C VAL A 152 -3.62 -5.14 40.83
N VAL A 153 -2.70 -6.00 40.38
CA VAL A 153 -1.89 -6.85 41.27
C VAL A 153 -1.10 -6.00 42.26
N TRP A 154 -0.46 -4.93 41.79
CA TRP A 154 0.33 -4.01 42.59
C TRP A 154 -0.46 -3.37 43.73
N VAL A 155 -1.64 -2.82 43.43
CA VAL A 155 -2.47 -2.14 44.43
C VAL A 155 -3.00 -3.13 45.47
N PHE A 156 -3.50 -4.28 45.03
CA PHE A 156 -3.99 -5.32 45.94
C PHE A 156 -2.88 -5.89 46.83
N ALA A 157 -1.70 -6.15 46.27
CA ALA A 157 -0.55 -6.65 47.04
C ALA A 157 -0.15 -5.68 48.16
N ARG A 158 -0.19 -4.36 47.88
CA ARG A 158 0.13 -3.33 48.88
C ARG A 158 -0.95 -3.15 49.94
N GLU A 159 -2.22 -3.28 49.57
CA GLU A 159 -3.33 -3.13 50.51
C GLU A 159 -3.47 -4.35 51.43
N LEU A 160 -3.31 -5.55 50.87
CA LEU A 160 -3.37 -6.82 51.59
C LEU A 160 -2.05 -7.22 52.24
N LYS A 161 -1.00 -6.41 52.08
CA LYS A 161 0.35 -6.61 52.65
C LYS A 161 0.96 -7.96 52.30
N TRP A 162 0.86 -8.37 51.03
CA TRP A 162 1.46 -9.62 50.57
C TRP A 162 2.98 -9.61 50.75
N PRO A 163 3.58 -10.75 51.14
CA PRO A 163 5.02 -10.93 51.07
C PRO A 163 5.57 -10.62 49.67
N TRP A 164 6.82 -10.15 49.60
CA TRP A 164 7.43 -9.75 48.33
C TRP A 164 7.50 -10.90 47.31
N TRP A 165 7.66 -12.15 47.77
CA TRP A 165 7.72 -13.34 46.92
C TRP A 165 6.36 -13.71 46.33
N GLU A 166 5.27 -13.66 47.13
CA GLU A 166 3.89 -13.87 46.64
C GLU A 166 3.57 -12.84 45.56
N ARG A 167 3.92 -11.58 45.82
CA ARG A 167 3.73 -10.50 44.86
C ARG A 167 4.53 -10.73 43.58
N ALA A 168 5.81 -11.10 43.68
CA ALA A 168 6.64 -11.36 42.50
C ALA A 168 6.09 -12.52 41.66
N LEU A 169 5.68 -13.62 42.32
CA LEU A 169 5.09 -14.78 41.65
C LEU A 169 3.80 -14.42 40.92
N ILE A 170 2.89 -13.69 41.57
CA ILE A 170 1.61 -13.29 40.94
C ILE A 170 1.87 -12.31 39.78
N MET A 171 2.79 -11.36 39.93
CA MET A 171 3.15 -10.44 38.83
C MET A 171 3.70 -11.19 37.61
N LEU A 172 4.60 -12.16 37.82
CA LEU A 172 5.15 -13.00 36.75
C LEU A 172 4.06 -13.88 36.11
N ALA A 173 3.20 -14.50 36.92
CA ALA A 173 2.08 -15.30 36.43
C ALA A 173 1.06 -14.47 35.63
N THR A 174 0.77 -13.24 36.08
CA THR A 174 -0.07 -12.29 35.33
C THR A 174 0.59 -11.90 34.02
N LEU A 175 1.88 -11.57 34.01
CA LEU A 175 2.62 -11.24 32.79
C LEU A 175 2.63 -12.40 31.78
N PHE A 176 2.91 -13.62 32.24
CA PHE A 176 2.88 -14.80 31.39
C PHE A 176 1.47 -15.05 30.82
N THR A 177 0.43 -14.97 31.65
CA THR A 177 -0.95 -15.14 31.19
C THR A 177 -1.35 -14.05 30.19
N LEU A 178 -0.89 -12.81 30.36
CA LEU A 178 -1.11 -11.73 29.39
C LEU A 178 -0.47 -12.03 28.04
N ILE A 179 0.76 -12.55 28.02
CA ILE A 179 1.45 -12.90 26.77
C ILE A 179 0.68 -13.99 26.02
N VAL A 180 0.30 -15.07 26.73
CA VAL A 180 -0.47 -16.17 26.13
C VAL A 180 -1.82 -15.69 25.61
N TRP A 181 -2.52 -14.87 26.40
CA TRP A 181 -3.79 -14.28 25.98
C TRP A 181 -3.64 -13.36 24.77
N GLN A 182 -2.59 -12.54 24.72
CA GLN A 182 -2.31 -11.64 23.61
C GLN A 182 -2.10 -12.42 22.31
N MET A 183 -1.33 -13.51 22.34
CA MET A 183 -1.14 -14.36 21.15
C MET A 183 -2.49 -14.93 20.67
N SER A 184 -3.33 -15.41 21.59
CA SER A 184 -4.66 -15.92 21.25
C SER A 184 -5.59 -14.85 20.65
N VAL A 185 -5.55 -13.61 21.14
CA VAL A 185 -6.38 -12.50 20.64
C VAL A 185 -5.89 -12.00 19.28
N GLN A 186 -4.58 -12.01 19.04
CA GLN A 186 -4.00 -11.66 17.74
C GLN A 186 -4.39 -12.67 16.66
N ASP A 187 -4.40 -13.97 16.98
CA ASP A 187 -4.84 -15.01 16.03
C ASP A 187 -6.36 -14.98 15.77
N GLN A 188 -7.13 -14.46 16.73
CA GLN A 188 -8.59 -14.43 16.71
C GLN A 188 -9.11 -13.04 17.10
N PRO A 189 -8.90 -12.00 16.27
CA PRO A 189 -9.43 -10.67 16.55
C PRO A 189 -10.97 -10.65 16.45
N ILE A 190 -11.61 -9.63 17.05
CA ILE A 190 -13.08 -9.48 17.05
C ILE A 190 -13.61 -9.23 15.63
N TRP A 191 -12.89 -8.43 14.85
CA TRP A 191 -13.08 -8.29 13.41
C TRP A 191 -11.87 -8.91 12.71
N LYS A 192 -12.12 -9.91 11.87
CA LYS A 192 -11.10 -10.67 11.17
C LYS A 192 -11.25 -10.46 9.67
N VAL A 193 -10.14 -10.16 9.00
CA VAL A 193 -10.07 -10.24 7.54
C VAL A 193 -9.83 -11.72 7.21
N GLU A 194 -10.75 -12.34 6.48
CA GLU A 194 -10.53 -13.70 6.00
C GLU A 194 -9.46 -13.67 4.90
N GLU A 195 -8.27 -14.18 5.20
CA GLU A 195 -7.28 -14.50 4.17
C GLU A 195 -7.85 -15.66 3.34
N SER A 196 -8.56 -15.34 2.25
CA SER A 196 -8.83 -16.33 1.21
C SER A 196 -7.49 -16.66 0.55
N PRO A 197 -7.06 -17.93 0.51
CA PRO A 197 -5.84 -18.27 -0.21
C PRO A 197 -5.99 -17.81 -1.66
N PRO A 198 -4.93 -17.26 -2.27
CA PRO A 198 -4.96 -16.87 -3.67
C PRO A 198 -5.30 -18.09 -4.53
N THR A 199 -6.22 -17.91 -5.49
CA THR A 199 -6.65 -18.99 -6.39
C THR A 199 -6.55 -18.53 -7.84
N LEU A 200 -6.15 -19.45 -8.71
CA LEU A 200 -6.18 -19.26 -10.16
C LEU A 200 -7.44 -19.92 -10.72
N SER A 201 -8.32 -19.14 -11.35
CA SER A 201 -9.50 -19.70 -11.99
C SER A 201 -9.12 -20.55 -13.22
N GLU A 202 -9.92 -21.58 -13.51
CA GLU A 202 -9.74 -22.42 -14.70
C GLU A 202 -9.76 -21.58 -15.99
N THR A 203 -10.67 -20.60 -16.06
CA THR A 203 -10.76 -19.66 -17.19
C THR A 203 -9.48 -18.85 -17.35
N ALA A 204 -8.94 -18.29 -16.27
CA ALA A 204 -7.67 -17.56 -16.30
C ALA A 204 -6.56 -18.46 -16.82
N PHE A 205 -6.39 -19.65 -16.25
CA PHE A 205 -5.36 -20.61 -16.64
C PHE A 205 -5.37 -20.92 -18.16
N TYR A 206 -6.51 -21.29 -18.72
CA TYR A 206 -6.61 -21.65 -20.15
C TYR A 206 -6.56 -20.45 -21.10
N THR A 207 -6.73 -19.22 -20.60
CA THR A 207 -6.77 -18.01 -21.42
C THR A 207 -5.38 -17.39 -21.63
N GLN A 208 -4.43 -17.61 -20.72
CA GLN A 208 -3.11 -16.96 -20.73
C GLN A 208 -2.31 -17.11 -22.03
N SER A 209 -2.18 -18.32 -22.56
CA SER A 209 -1.47 -18.55 -23.83
C SER A 209 -2.13 -17.81 -25.00
N ARG A 210 -3.46 -17.73 -25.00
CA ARG A 210 -4.22 -17.02 -26.04
C ARG A 210 -4.04 -15.50 -25.93
N LEU A 211 -4.09 -14.96 -24.71
CA LEU A 211 -3.86 -13.53 -24.46
C LEU A 211 -2.46 -13.13 -24.93
N LEU A 212 -1.43 -13.88 -24.52
CA LEU A 212 -0.06 -13.57 -24.88
C LEU A 212 0.14 -13.59 -26.40
N ASN A 213 -0.31 -14.66 -27.07
CA ASN A 213 -0.20 -14.76 -28.53
C ASN A 213 -0.94 -13.62 -29.24
N LYS A 214 -2.16 -13.29 -28.80
CA LYS A 214 -2.92 -12.16 -29.34
C LYS A 214 -2.17 -10.84 -29.16
N SER A 215 -1.63 -10.56 -27.98
CA SER A 215 -0.92 -9.30 -27.69
C SER A 215 0.35 -9.17 -28.52
N ILE A 216 1.14 -10.25 -28.68
CA ILE A 216 2.37 -10.19 -29.49
C ILE A 216 2.08 -10.16 -31.00
N GLU A 217 1.03 -10.83 -31.49
CA GLU A 217 0.67 -10.80 -32.91
C GLU A 217 0.22 -9.42 -33.39
N GLN A 218 -0.40 -8.63 -32.50
CA GLN A 218 -0.87 -7.28 -32.79
C GLN A 218 0.24 -6.23 -32.93
N ILE A 219 1.47 -6.56 -32.54
CA ILE A 219 2.62 -5.66 -32.64
C ILE A 219 2.91 -5.40 -34.13
N GLN A 220 2.76 -4.15 -34.53
CA GLN A 220 2.97 -3.67 -35.90
C GLN A 220 4.45 -3.58 -36.26
N PHE A 221 4.75 -3.68 -37.55
CA PHE A 221 6.10 -3.47 -38.09
C PHE A 221 6.58 -2.02 -37.96
N GLY A 222 7.89 -1.87 -37.84
CA GLY A 222 8.59 -0.62 -38.06
C GLY A 222 8.67 -0.32 -39.56
N GLU A 223 8.74 0.95 -39.91
CA GLU A 223 8.88 1.39 -41.30
C GLU A 223 10.21 2.12 -41.49
N PHE A 224 10.84 1.96 -42.66
CA PHE A 224 12.15 2.57 -42.94
C PHE A 224 12.12 4.10 -42.96
N ALA A 225 10.97 4.71 -43.23
CA ALA A 225 10.85 6.15 -43.42
C ALA A 225 10.79 6.95 -42.10
N GLN A 226 10.46 6.31 -40.98
CA GLN A 226 10.20 6.98 -39.71
C GLN A 226 10.73 6.15 -38.53
N THR A 227 11.24 6.84 -37.50
CA THR A 227 11.63 6.19 -36.24
C THR A 227 10.39 5.86 -35.42
N HIS A 228 10.21 4.59 -35.08
CA HIS A 228 9.11 4.15 -34.22
C HIS A 228 9.62 3.80 -32.83
N TRP A 229 8.77 4.04 -31.84
CA TRP A 229 8.98 3.60 -30.47
C TRP A 229 8.08 2.40 -30.18
N TYR A 230 8.65 1.40 -29.52
CA TYR A 230 7.96 0.21 -29.04
C TYR A 230 7.93 0.26 -27.52
N PHE A 231 6.77 0.05 -26.91
CA PHE A 231 6.64 0.05 -25.47
C PHE A 231 6.41 -1.36 -24.95
N LEU A 232 7.19 -1.76 -23.94
CA LEU A 232 6.92 -2.95 -23.12
C LEU A 232 6.82 -2.52 -21.66
N GLY A 233 5.63 -2.61 -21.09
CA GLY A 233 5.37 -2.38 -19.67
C GLY A 233 5.29 -3.71 -18.91
N VAL A 234 5.91 -3.78 -17.73
CA VAL A 234 5.92 -4.98 -16.88
C VAL A 234 5.60 -4.61 -15.44
N ALA A 235 4.46 -5.08 -14.91
CA ALA A 235 4.08 -4.99 -13.50
C ALA A 235 4.34 -6.34 -12.81
N GLY A 236 5.29 -6.37 -11.88
CA GLY A 236 5.88 -7.61 -11.38
C GLY A 236 5.13 -8.32 -10.26
N VAL A 237 4.37 -7.62 -9.41
CA VAL A 237 3.73 -8.21 -8.22
C VAL A 237 2.22 -8.00 -8.23
N SER A 238 1.47 -8.97 -7.69
CA SER A 238 0.01 -9.02 -7.78
C SER A 238 -0.71 -8.48 -6.54
N TYR A 239 -0.05 -8.48 -5.38
CA TYR A 239 -0.65 -8.09 -4.10
C TYR A 239 -0.78 -6.57 -3.89
N GLN A 240 -0.31 -5.74 -4.83
CA GLN A 240 -0.47 -4.29 -4.79
C GLN A 240 -0.88 -3.73 -6.15
N ASP A 241 -1.98 -2.99 -6.18
CA ASP A 241 -2.55 -2.49 -7.44
C ASP A 241 -1.75 -1.37 -8.11
N VAL A 242 -0.91 -0.65 -7.35
CA VAL A 242 -0.09 0.47 -7.85
C VAL A 242 0.72 0.09 -9.08
N PHE A 243 1.26 -1.13 -9.15
CA PHE A 243 2.08 -1.58 -10.27
C PHE A 243 1.24 -1.81 -11.54
N LYS A 244 0.05 -2.42 -11.40
CA LYS A 244 -0.93 -2.54 -12.50
C LYS A 244 -1.31 -1.15 -13.01
N PHE A 245 -1.77 -0.29 -12.11
CA PHE A 245 -2.28 1.04 -12.46
C PHE A 245 -1.22 1.90 -13.14
N GLU A 246 0.02 1.82 -12.68
CA GLU A 246 1.13 2.55 -13.26
C GLU A 246 1.43 2.09 -14.70
N ILE A 247 1.48 0.77 -14.95
CA ILE A 247 1.69 0.24 -16.32
C ILE A 247 0.54 0.64 -17.26
N GLU A 248 -0.71 0.48 -16.82
CA GLU A 248 -1.88 0.80 -17.66
C GLU A 248 -1.88 2.28 -18.08
N ARG A 249 -1.66 3.18 -17.14
CA ARG A 249 -1.64 4.63 -17.41
C ARG A 249 -0.44 5.05 -18.25
N ILE A 250 0.74 4.48 -18.01
CA ILE A 250 1.92 4.76 -18.83
C ILE A 250 1.71 4.24 -20.24
N LYS A 251 1.18 3.02 -20.41
CA LYS A 251 0.87 2.48 -21.73
C LYS A 251 -0.13 3.38 -22.47
N GLU A 252 -1.19 3.83 -21.82
CA GLU A 252 -2.16 4.76 -22.41
C GLU A 252 -1.48 6.08 -22.83
N GLN A 253 -0.61 6.64 -21.99
CA GLN A 253 0.18 7.81 -22.33
C GLN A 253 1.09 7.57 -23.54
N PHE A 254 1.75 6.41 -23.61
CA PHE A 254 2.61 6.04 -24.72
C PHE A 254 1.83 5.89 -26.03
N ASP A 255 0.68 5.21 -25.98
CA ASP A 255 -0.17 5.00 -27.14
C ASP A 255 -0.75 6.33 -27.67
N THR A 256 -1.18 7.21 -26.78
CA THR A 256 -1.88 8.46 -27.15
C THR A 256 -0.93 9.61 -27.48
N ARG A 257 0.15 9.77 -26.72
CA ARG A 257 1.04 10.94 -26.81
C ARG A 257 2.35 10.63 -27.53
N PHE A 258 2.84 9.40 -27.43
CA PHE A 258 4.16 9.01 -27.90
C PHE A 258 4.12 8.10 -29.13
N GLY A 259 2.95 7.91 -29.73
CA GLY A 259 2.78 7.29 -31.04
C GLY A 259 3.06 5.79 -31.06
N THR A 260 2.99 5.12 -29.90
CA THR A 260 3.24 3.67 -29.81
C THR A 260 1.97 2.84 -29.99
N PHE A 261 0.85 3.44 -30.38
CA PHE A 261 -0.38 2.71 -30.69
C PHE A 261 -0.11 1.58 -31.70
N GLY A 262 -0.48 0.35 -31.35
CA GLY A 262 -0.18 -0.85 -32.14
C GLY A 262 1.28 -1.36 -32.02
N ARG A 263 2.11 -0.75 -31.19
CA ARG A 263 3.52 -1.11 -30.90
C ARG A 263 3.81 -1.18 -29.39
N SER A 264 2.76 -1.19 -28.59
CA SER A 264 2.81 -1.33 -27.13
C SER A 264 2.29 -2.68 -26.68
N ILE A 265 2.92 -3.25 -25.67
CA ILE A 265 2.45 -4.43 -24.95
C ILE A 265 2.66 -4.22 -23.45
N ASP A 266 1.69 -4.62 -22.66
CA ASP A 266 1.73 -4.70 -21.21
C ASP A 266 1.71 -6.16 -20.77
N LEU A 267 2.48 -6.44 -19.72
CA LEU A 267 2.47 -7.70 -19.00
C LEU A 267 2.22 -7.35 -17.54
N VAL A 268 1.18 -7.91 -16.94
CA VAL A 268 0.72 -7.48 -15.60
C VAL A 268 0.43 -8.70 -14.73
N ASN A 269 0.98 -8.68 -13.52
CA ASN A 269 0.56 -9.55 -12.44
C ASN A 269 -0.46 -8.83 -11.58
N ASN A 270 -1.72 -9.27 -11.62
CA ASN A 270 -2.80 -8.79 -10.78
C ASN A 270 -3.98 -9.77 -10.88
N PRO A 271 -4.69 -10.09 -9.78
CA PRO A 271 -5.82 -11.03 -9.82
C PRO A 271 -6.96 -10.57 -10.74
N GLU A 272 -7.16 -9.27 -10.90
CA GLU A 272 -8.24 -8.69 -11.71
C GLU A 272 -7.98 -8.78 -13.21
N THR A 273 -6.72 -8.91 -13.64
CA THR A 273 -6.33 -8.84 -15.07
C THR A 273 -6.08 -10.20 -15.70
N LEU A 274 -6.18 -11.30 -14.94
CA LEU A 274 -5.80 -12.66 -15.36
C LEU A 274 -6.57 -13.21 -16.59
N THR A 275 -7.66 -12.58 -17.00
CA THR A 275 -8.43 -12.94 -18.21
C THR A 275 -8.33 -11.92 -19.33
N GLU A 276 -7.61 -10.82 -19.13
CA GLU A 276 -7.59 -9.66 -20.02
C GLU A 276 -6.18 -9.30 -20.49
N ILE A 277 -5.22 -9.32 -19.57
CA ILE A 277 -3.81 -8.96 -19.82
C ILE A 277 -2.93 -10.21 -19.60
N PRO A 278 -1.91 -10.44 -20.44
CA PRO A 278 -0.97 -11.53 -20.20
C PRO A 278 -0.19 -11.33 -18.89
N ILE A 279 -0.01 -12.42 -18.13
CA ILE A 279 0.79 -12.44 -16.91
C ILE A 279 2.23 -11.97 -17.20
N ALA A 280 2.79 -11.17 -16.30
CA ALA A 280 4.21 -10.84 -16.30
C ALA A 280 5.00 -12.05 -15.79
N SER A 281 5.84 -12.61 -16.66
CA SER A 281 6.73 -13.73 -16.35
C SER A 281 7.97 -13.64 -17.22
N LYS A 282 9.07 -14.31 -16.85
CA LYS A 282 10.25 -14.47 -17.72
C LYS A 282 9.85 -14.95 -19.12
N THR A 283 8.93 -15.91 -19.22
CA THR A 283 8.43 -16.47 -20.49
C THR A 283 7.72 -15.42 -21.33
N SER A 284 6.75 -14.69 -20.76
CA SER A 284 5.98 -13.69 -21.52
C SER A 284 6.84 -12.50 -21.92
N MET A 285 7.77 -12.07 -21.05
CA MET A 285 8.76 -11.05 -21.37
C MET A 285 9.68 -11.47 -22.52
N GLU A 286 10.22 -12.69 -22.50
CA GLU A 286 11.06 -13.21 -23.58
C GLU A 286 10.32 -13.24 -24.92
N LEU A 287 9.08 -13.74 -24.91
CA LEU A 287 8.25 -13.81 -26.12
C LEU A 287 7.88 -12.42 -26.66
N ALA A 288 7.53 -11.48 -25.78
CA ALA A 288 7.24 -10.10 -26.12
C ALA A 288 8.47 -9.39 -26.71
N LEU A 289 9.61 -9.43 -26.02
CA LEU A 289 10.86 -8.83 -26.48
C LEU A 289 11.32 -9.41 -27.82
N ARG A 290 11.24 -10.74 -27.98
CA ARG A 290 11.56 -11.41 -29.25
C ARG A 290 10.66 -10.93 -30.39
N ARG A 291 9.35 -10.83 -30.15
CA ARG A 291 8.40 -10.34 -31.15
C ARG A 291 8.69 -8.88 -31.51
N ILE A 292 8.88 -8.01 -30.53
CA ILE A 292 9.23 -6.60 -30.75
C ILE A 292 10.49 -6.51 -31.63
N GLY A 293 11.56 -7.21 -31.26
CA GLY A 293 12.80 -7.21 -32.04
C GLY A 293 12.69 -7.75 -33.46
N GLN A 294 11.71 -8.62 -33.74
CA GLN A 294 11.37 -9.07 -35.10
C GLN A 294 10.57 -8.05 -35.91
N GLN A 295 9.87 -7.12 -35.25
CA GLN A 295 9.05 -6.09 -35.92
C GLN A 295 9.79 -4.78 -36.12
N MET A 296 10.76 -4.48 -35.25
CA MET A 296 11.56 -3.27 -35.31
C MET A 296 12.46 -3.19 -36.55
N ASN A 297 12.57 -1.98 -37.11
CA ASN A 297 13.71 -1.55 -37.89
C ASN A 297 14.90 -1.31 -36.95
N LYS A 298 15.93 -2.15 -37.01
CA LYS A 298 17.03 -2.18 -36.03
C LYS A 298 17.95 -0.95 -36.13
N GLU A 299 17.85 -0.23 -37.23
CA GLU A 299 18.66 0.95 -37.53
C GLU A 299 18.10 2.19 -36.85
N SER A 300 16.77 2.30 -36.73
CA SER A 300 16.09 3.52 -36.26
C SER A 300 15.12 3.33 -35.11
N ASP A 301 14.50 2.17 -34.95
CA ASP A 301 13.45 2.00 -33.94
C ASP A 301 14.04 1.79 -32.54
N VAL A 302 13.28 2.19 -31.53
CA VAL A 302 13.71 2.16 -30.13
C VAL A 302 12.72 1.35 -29.28
N LEU A 303 13.25 0.44 -28.48
CA LEU A 303 12.50 -0.20 -27.39
C LEU A 303 12.51 0.73 -26.18
N PHE A 304 11.33 1.02 -25.63
CA PHE A 304 11.13 1.56 -24.30
C PHE A 304 10.60 0.44 -23.40
N LEU A 305 11.47 -0.12 -22.56
CA LEU A 305 11.12 -1.12 -21.56
C LEU A 305 10.91 -0.42 -20.22
N TYR A 306 9.70 -0.49 -19.68
CA TYR A 306 9.40 -0.04 -18.32
C TYR A 306 9.03 -1.23 -17.44
N MET A 307 9.71 -1.37 -16.31
CA MET A 307 9.48 -2.43 -15.33
C MET A 307 9.22 -1.80 -13.97
N THR A 308 8.13 -2.19 -13.30
CA THR A 308 7.76 -1.69 -11.97
C THR A 308 7.35 -2.83 -11.05
N SER A 309 8.02 -2.94 -9.89
CA SER A 309 7.81 -4.00 -8.89
C SER A 309 8.56 -3.67 -7.60
N HIS A 310 8.53 -4.58 -6.64
CA HIS A 310 9.52 -4.65 -5.57
C HIS A 310 10.86 -5.16 -6.08
N GLY A 311 11.90 -4.97 -5.26
CA GLY A 311 13.23 -5.39 -5.60
C GLY A 311 14.14 -5.61 -4.40
N LEU A 312 15.11 -6.48 -4.61
CA LEU A 312 16.28 -6.69 -3.76
C LEU A 312 17.53 -6.48 -4.62
N PRO A 313 18.73 -6.37 -4.02
CA PRO A 313 19.96 -6.26 -4.80
C PRO A 313 20.08 -7.40 -5.83
N ASN A 314 20.12 -7.04 -7.12
CA ASN A 314 20.15 -7.93 -8.29
C ASN A 314 18.90 -8.80 -8.49
N GLN A 315 17.73 -8.35 -8.03
CA GLN A 315 16.48 -9.08 -8.12
C GLN A 315 15.31 -8.11 -8.31
N PHE A 316 14.50 -8.38 -9.33
CA PHE A 316 13.22 -7.71 -9.59
C PHE A 316 12.12 -8.74 -9.35
N GLU A 317 11.24 -8.47 -8.39
CA GLU A 317 10.26 -9.43 -7.91
C GLU A 317 9.20 -9.72 -8.98
N MET A 318 8.94 -11.00 -9.20
CA MET A 318 7.88 -11.51 -10.05
C MET A 318 6.98 -12.42 -9.19
N GLU A 319 5.81 -11.91 -8.82
CA GLU A 319 4.86 -12.58 -7.93
C GLU A 319 3.46 -12.54 -8.57
N ASN A 320 2.78 -13.69 -8.58
CA ASN A 320 1.39 -13.78 -9.03
C ASN A 320 0.72 -15.06 -8.49
N ASP A 321 0.61 -15.16 -7.17
CA ASP A 321 0.06 -16.32 -6.50
C ASP A 321 -1.33 -16.70 -7.04
N PRO A 322 -1.63 -18.01 -7.18
CA PRO A 322 -0.83 -19.16 -6.75
C PRO A 322 0.19 -19.65 -7.80
N ILE A 323 0.50 -18.85 -8.83
CA ILE A 323 1.45 -19.23 -9.87
C ILE A 323 2.87 -18.94 -9.38
N ALA A 324 3.67 -19.97 -9.21
CA ALA A 324 5.09 -19.81 -8.91
C ALA A 324 5.82 -19.21 -10.13
N LEU A 325 6.30 -17.98 -9.97
CA LEU A 325 7.08 -17.26 -10.97
C LEU A 325 8.54 -17.13 -10.51
N ASP A 326 9.46 -17.13 -11.47
CA ASP A 326 10.85 -16.83 -11.22
C ASP A 326 11.09 -15.32 -11.32
N ASP A 327 11.72 -14.74 -10.30
CA ASP A 327 12.18 -13.36 -10.31
C ASP A 327 13.13 -13.04 -11.46
N VAL A 328 13.13 -11.79 -11.90
CA VAL A 328 14.04 -11.31 -12.93
C VAL A 328 15.36 -10.85 -12.32
N ASP A 329 16.46 -11.45 -12.78
CA ASP A 329 17.82 -11.05 -12.42
C ASP A 329 18.52 -10.28 -13.56
N PRO A 330 19.55 -9.47 -13.28
CA PRO A 330 20.22 -8.64 -14.28
C PRO A 330 20.85 -9.43 -15.43
N LYS A 331 21.37 -10.64 -15.14
CA LYS A 331 22.01 -11.49 -16.14
C LYS A 331 20.97 -12.03 -17.12
N TRP A 332 19.87 -12.57 -16.62
CA TRP A 332 18.78 -13.05 -17.45
C TRP A 332 18.21 -11.93 -18.32
N LEU A 333 17.95 -10.75 -17.75
CA LEU A 333 17.40 -9.63 -18.52
C LEU A 333 18.35 -9.21 -19.64
N ARG A 334 19.65 -9.15 -19.37
CA ARG A 334 20.68 -8.88 -20.37
C ARG A 334 20.65 -9.91 -21.51
N GLU A 335 20.69 -11.20 -21.18
CA GLU A 335 20.68 -12.27 -22.17
C GLU A 335 19.40 -12.27 -23.03
N THR A 336 18.24 -12.00 -22.42
CA THR A 336 16.96 -11.91 -23.13
C THR A 336 16.91 -10.73 -24.09
N LEU A 337 17.41 -9.56 -23.66
CA LEU A 337 17.52 -8.37 -24.53
C LEU A 337 18.53 -8.55 -25.67
N ASP A 338 19.59 -9.31 -25.46
CA ASP A 338 20.56 -9.60 -26.53
C ASP A 338 19.98 -10.60 -27.55
N LYS A 339 19.24 -11.62 -27.07
CA LYS A 339 18.55 -12.61 -27.93
C LYS A 339 17.45 -12.00 -28.80
N SER A 340 16.80 -10.92 -28.36
CA SER A 340 15.77 -10.25 -29.17
C SER A 340 16.36 -9.51 -30.38
N GLY A 341 17.67 -9.23 -30.37
CA GLY A 341 18.35 -8.51 -31.45
C GLY A 341 17.98 -7.04 -31.54
N ILE A 342 17.44 -6.46 -30.46
CA ILE A 342 17.09 -5.04 -30.36
C ILE A 342 18.37 -4.23 -30.09
N ARG A 343 18.62 -3.24 -30.95
CA ARG A 343 19.79 -2.36 -30.87
C ARG A 343 19.56 -1.21 -29.90
N TRP A 344 18.66 -0.28 -30.25
CA TRP A 344 18.38 0.91 -29.46
C TRP A 344 17.34 0.60 -28.40
N LYS A 345 17.72 0.81 -27.13
CA LYS A 345 16.86 0.50 -25.99
C LYS A 345 17.00 1.53 -24.87
N VAL A 346 15.85 2.00 -24.40
CA VAL A 346 15.66 2.74 -23.15
C VAL A 346 15.05 1.77 -22.16
N ILE A 347 15.76 1.51 -21.06
CA ILE A 347 15.35 0.58 -20.01
C ILE A 347 15.14 1.41 -18.74
N VAL A 348 13.92 1.37 -18.21
CA VAL A 348 13.54 2.09 -17.01
C VAL A 348 13.05 1.07 -15.98
N ILE A 349 13.73 0.99 -14.83
CA ILE A 349 13.42 0.02 -13.77
C ILE A 349 13.02 0.80 -12.51
N SER A 350 11.75 0.67 -12.12
CA SER A 350 11.19 1.23 -10.90
C SER A 350 11.06 0.13 -9.85
N ALA A 351 12.10 -0.02 -9.02
CA ALA A 351 12.13 -0.95 -7.89
C ALA A 351 13.19 -0.52 -6.87
N CYS A 352 13.09 -1.05 -5.64
CA CYS A 352 14.15 -0.93 -4.64
C CYS A 352 15.45 -1.57 -5.18
N TYR A 353 16.60 -0.94 -4.91
CA TYR A 353 17.92 -1.40 -5.35
C TYR A 353 18.08 -1.53 -6.88
N SER A 354 17.22 -0.89 -7.67
CA SER A 354 17.18 -1.05 -9.14
C SER A 354 18.50 -0.68 -9.82
N GLY A 355 19.30 0.21 -9.23
CA GLY A 355 20.66 0.52 -9.65
C GLY A 355 21.59 -0.70 -9.76
N SER A 356 21.29 -1.80 -9.08
CA SER A 356 22.09 -3.03 -9.15
C SER A 356 22.02 -3.71 -10.54
N PHE A 357 21.00 -3.40 -11.34
CA PHE A 357 20.87 -3.92 -12.71
C PHE A 357 21.81 -3.25 -13.71
N VAL A 358 22.26 -2.02 -13.40
CA VAL A 358 23.04 -1.17 -14.30
C VAL A 358 24.29 -1.88 -14.85
N PRO A 359 25.16 -2.53 -14.04
CA PRO A 359 26.41 -3.10 -14.56
C PRO A 359 26.21 -4.18 -15.63
N ALA A 360 25.15 -4.99 -15.53
CA ALA A 360 24.87 -6.05 -16.50
C ALA A 360 24.23 -5.52 -17.79
N LEU A 361 23.41 -4.48 -17.68
CA LEU A 361 22.60 -3.93 -18.78
C LEU A 361 23.35 -2.87 -19.61
N GLN A 362 24.44 -2.31 -19.10
CA GLN A 362 25.23 -1.30 -19.81
C GLN A 362 25.68 -1.80 -21.19
N SER A 363 25.43 -0.99 -22.21
CA SER A 363 25.93 -1.20 -23.57
C SER A 363 26.07 0.14 -24.29
N PRO A 364 26.84 0.24 -25.39
CA PRO A 364 26.95 1.47 -26.17
C PRO A 364 25.62 2.01 -26.70
N ASP A 365 24.63 1.14 -26.95
CA ASP A 365 23.36 1.46 -27.59
C ASP A 365 22.18 1.52 -26.59
N THR A 366 22.46 1.68 -25.29
CA THR A 366 21.42 1.61 -24.23
C THR A 366 21.41 2.85 -23.35
N LEU A 367 20.20 3.32 -23.04
CA LEU A 367 19.92 4.22 -21.92
C LEU A 367 19.28 3.41 -20.79
N ILE A 368 19.81 3.52 -19.58
CA ILE A 368 19.28 2.90 -18.36
C ILE A 368 18.90 4.00 -17.40
N ILE A 369 17.68 3.94 -16.89
CA ILE A 369 17.15 4.81 -15.84
C ILE A 369 16.66 3.90 -14.70
N THR A 370 17.02 4.24 -13.46
CA THR A 370 16.60 3.48 -12.28
C THR A 370 15.98 4.40 -11.26
N ALA A 371 14.96 3.92 -10.56
CA ALA A 371 14.29 4.68 -9.51
C ALA A 371 15.14 4.83 -8.24
N SER A 372 16.16 3.98 -8.06
CA SER A 372 17.07 4.02 -6.91
C SER A 372 18.49 3.57 -7.25
N ALA A 373 19.46 3.99 -6.46
CA ALA A 373 20.82 3.46 -6.48
C ALA A 373 20.87 1.99 -6.02
N ALA A 374 21.98 1.31 -6.33
CA ALA A 374 22.15 -0.13 -6.09
C ALA A 374 22.07 -0.54 -4.61
N ASP A 375 22.25 0.42 -3.69
CA ASP A 375 22.26 0.25 -2.25
C ASP A 375 21.14 1.03 -1.55
N ARG A 376 20.16 1.57 -2.28
CA ARG A 376 19.05 2.36 -1.75
C ARG A 376 17.68 1.76 -2.09
N ALA A 377 16.70 2.02 -1.24
CA ALA A 377 15.30 1.70 -1.50
C ALA A 377 14.63 2.79 -2.38
N SER A 378 13.49 2.47 -2.98
CA SER A 378 12.58 3.42 -3.63
C SER A 378 11.21 3.40 -2.95
N PHE A 379 10.39 4.45 -3.13
CA PHE A 379 9.19 4.66 -2.32
C PHE A 379 7.91 4.88 -3.14
N GLY A 380 6.76 4.82 -2.46
CA GLY A 380 5.44 5.13 -3.02
C GLY A 380 4.60 3.92 -3.45
N CYS A 381 4.91 2.72 -2.98
CA CYS A 381 4.24 1.48 -3.39
C CYS A 381 3.07 1.10 -2.45
N SER A 382 2.12 2.00 -2.13
CA SER A 382 0.94 1.62 -1.32
C SER A 382 -0.23 1.17 -2.19
N ASN A 383 -1.21 0.44 -1.63
CA ASN A 383 -2.36 -0.08 -2.39
C ASN A 383 -3.31 1.03 -2.85
N GLU A 384 -3.34 2.15 -2.15
CA GLU A 384 -4.14 3.34 -2.46
C GLU A 384 -3.43 4.25 -3.48
N ALA A 385 -2.17 3.98 -3.80
CA ALA A 385 -1.37 4.79 -4.68
C ALA A 385 -1.62 4.43 -6.15
N ASP A 386 -1.84 5.48 -6.93
CA ASP A 386 -2.01 5.39 -8.38
C ASP A 386 -0.68 5.28 -9.16
N TYR A 387 0.43 5.60 -8.48
CA TYR A 387 1.80 5.64 -8.99
C TYR A 387 2.79 5.53 -7.84
N THR A 388 3.95 4.92 -8.13
CA THR A 388 5.16 5.05 -7.30
C THR A 388 5.67 6.50 -7.32
N TYR A 389 6.54 6.87 -6.37
CA TYR A 389 7.10 8.25 -6.36
C TYR A 389 7.87 8.52 -7.66
N PHE A 390 8.72 7.59 -8.10
CA PHE A 390 9.47 7.74 -9.33
C PHE A 390 8.54 7.74 -10.56
N GLY A 391 7.59 6.81 -10.64
CA GLY A 391 6.66 6.73 -11.77
C GLY A 391 5.81 8.00 -11.93
N ARG A 392 5.31 8.55 -10.81
CA ARG A 392 4.58 9.83 -10.83
C ARG A 392 5.47 10.99 -11.29
N ALA A 393 6.65 11.13 -10.69
CA ALA A 393 7.56 12.23 -10.99
C ALA A 393 8.03 12.17 -12.46
N PHE A 394 8.35 10.98 -12.95
CA PHE A 394 8.87 10.79 -14.30
C PHE A 394 7.77 10.82 -15.36
N PHE A 395 6.73 10.00 -15.28
CA PHE A 395 5.73 9.87 -16.36
C PHE A 395 4.56 10.85 -16.25
N ASP A 396 3.94 10.94 -15.07
CA ASP A 396 2.73 11.76 -14.87
C ASP A 396 3.04 13.26 -14.85
N GLN A 397 4.26 13.64 -14.45
CA GLN A 397 4.71 15.04 -14.41
C GLN A 397 5.76 15.34 -15.50
N ALA A 398 6.99 14.85 -15.33
CA ALA A 398 8.12 15.37 -16.10
C ALA A 398 8.03 15.06 -17.60
N MET A 399 7.68 13.83 -18.00
CA MET A 399 7.45 13.45 -19.40
C MET A 399 6.28 14.21 -20.05
N ARG A 400 5.39 14.81 -19.23
CA ARG A 400 4.32 15.66 -19.76
C ARG A 400 4.74 17.10 -20.02
N GLU A 401 5.68 17.61 -19.26
CA GLU A 401 6.11 19.01 -19.30
C GLU A 401 7.37 19.21 -20.16
N GLN A 402 8.20 18.18 -20.20
CA GLN A 402 9.52 18.22 -20.83
C GLN A 402 9.50 17.77 -22.29
N LYS A 403 10.59 18.10 -22.99
CA LYS A 403 10.78 17.83 -24.43
C LYS A 403 11.90 16.84 -24.74
N THR A 404 12.56 16.31 -23.70
CA THR A 404 13.63 15.30 -23.83
C THR A 404 13.54 14.35 -22.64
N ILE A 405 13.97 13.10 -22.82
CA ILE A 405 14.01 12.13 -21.72
C ILE A 405 14.99 12.59 -20.65
N LYS A 406 16.10 13.23 -21.04
CA LYS A 406 17.10 13.74 -20.08
C LYS A 406 16.54 14.84 -19.18
N SER A 407 15.81 15.81 -19.74
CA SER A 407 15.20 16.86 -18.93
C SER A 407 14.05 16.33 -18.08
N ALA A 408 13.30 15.33 -18.57
CA ALA A 408 12.30 14.63 -17.77
C ALA A 408 12.94 13.91 -16.56
N PHE A 409 14.06 13.21 -16.77
CA PHE A 409 14.80 12.54 -15.71
C PHE A 409 15.30 13.53 -14.66
N ASN A 410 15.93 14.64 -15.08
CA ASN A 410 16.47 15.64 -14.15
C ASN A 410 15.35 16.22 -13.26
N GLN A 411 14.20 16.58 -13.84
CA GLN A 411 13.04 17.08 -13.09
C GLN A 411 12.48 16.01 -12.15
N ALA A 412 12.40 14.75 -12.60
CA ALA A 412 11.90 13.65 -11.79
C ALA A 412 12.80 13.40 -10.58
N ALA A 413 14.13 13.37 -10.77
CA ALA A 413 15.10 13.19 -9.70
C ALA A 413 15.00 14.30 -8.63
N GLU A 414 14.86 15.56 -9.05
CA GLU A 414 14.64 16.69 -8.14
C GLU A 414 13.32 16.56 -7.36
N THR A 415 12.26 16.16 -8.05
CA THR A 415 10.92 15.99 -7.46
C THR A 415 10.90 14.85 -6.44
N VAL A 416 11.49 13.70 -6.78
CA VAL A 416 11.59 12.53 -5.90
C VAL A 416 12.38 12.89 -4.64
N ALA A 417 13.57 13.50 -4.79
CA ALA A 417 14.38 13.92 -3.65
C ALA A 417 13.63 14.89 -2.73
N LYS A 418 12.80 15.78 -3.29
CA LYS A 418 11.96 16.69 -2.49
C LYS A 418 10.89 15.94 -1.70
N TRP A 419 10.20 14.97 -2.31
CA TRP A 419 9.17 14.18 -1.62
C TRP A 419 9.77 13.29 -0.54
N GLU A 420 10.88 12.61 -0.84
CA GLU A 420 11.60 11.78 0.11
C GLU A 420 12.10 12.59 1.31
N ASN A 421 12.73 13.74 1.06
CA ASN A 421 13.19 14.63 2.12
C ASN A 421 12.03 15.18 2.96
N ALA A 422 10.87 15.46 2.35
CA ALA A 422 9.68 15.90 3.08
C ALA A 422 9.12 14.80 4.01
N GLN A 423 9.32 13.54 3.65
CA GLN A 423 8.92 12.37 4.44
C GLN A 423 10.03 11.87 5.39
N GLY A 424 11.22 12.48 5.36
CA GLY A 424 12.37 12.06 6.16
C GLY A 424 13.01 10.76 5.68
N PHE A 425 12.75 10.35 4.43
CA PHE A 425 13.39 9.18 3.84
C PHE A 425 14.83 9.47 3.43
N GLU A 426 15.66 8.43 3.49
CA GLU A 426 16.96 8.43 2.85
C GLU A 426 16.77 8.51 1.33
N PRO A 427 17.43 9.45 0.62
CA PRO A 427 17.20 9.64 -0.80
C PRO A 427 17.45 8.37 -1.62
N SER A 428 16.55 8.06 -2.54
CA SER A 428 16.68 6.89 -3.42
C SER A 428 17.82 7.04 -4.43
N GLU A 429 18.22 8.27 -4.76
CA GLU A 429 19.26 8.61 -5.75
C GLU A 429 19.01 7.96 -7.13
N PRO A 430 17.93 8.33 -7.84
CA PRO A 430 17.64 7.81 -9.18
C PRO A 430 18.85 7.96 -10.12
N GLN A 431 19.16 6.92 -10.91
CA GLN A 431 20.38 6.91 -11.73
C GLN A 431 20.08 7.04 -13.23
N TRP A 432 20.98 7.72 -13.93
CA TRP A 432 20.99 7.87 -15.39
C TRP A 432 22.31 7.33 -15.94
N VAL A 433 22.24 6.30 -16.78
CA VAL A 433 23.41 5.71 -17.42
C VAL A 433 23.15 5.55 -18.91
N ILE A 434 23.96 6.22 -19.73
CA ILE A 434 23.80 6.23 -21.18
C ILE A 434 25.07 5.72 -21.87
N GLY A 435 24.88 4.84 -22.85
CA GLY A 435 25.94 4.34 -23.72
C GLY A 435 26.36 5.39 -24.74
N LYS A 436 27.62 5.33 -25.18
CA LYS A 436 28.22 6.32 -26.09
C LYS A 436 27.47 6.51 -27.41
N ASN A 437 26.95 5.43 -28.01
CA ASN A 437 26.21 5.54 -29.27
C ASN A 437 24.80 6.07 -29.02
N MET A 438 24.15 5.62 -27.94
CA MET A 438 22.84 6.13 -27.53
C MET A 438 22.92 7.62 -27.19
N GLU A 439 23.99 8.09 -26.55
CA GLU A 439 24.19 9.52 -26.26
C GLU A 439 24.21 10.38 -27.53
N LEU A 440 24.83 9.87 -28.60
CA LEU A 440 24.86 10.55 -29.90
C LEU A 440 23.52 10.49 -30.64
N MET A 441 22.81 9.36 -30.55
CA MET A 441 21.60 9.10 -31.33
C MET A 441 20.30 9.55 -30.65
N LEU A 442 20.23 9.54 -29.31
CA LEU A 442 19.00 9.82 -28.55
C LEU A 442 18.34 11.14 -28.95
N PRO A 443 19.06 12.27 -29.14
CA PRO A 443 18.43 13.53 -29.55
C PRO A 443 17.75 13.49 -30.92
N GLN A 444 18.10 12.53 -31.78
CA GLN A 444 17.43 12.31 -33.07
C GLN A 444 16.23 11.37 -32.89
N LEU A 445 16.43 10.30 -32.12
CA LEU A 445 15.41 9.27 -31.86
C LEU A 445 14.21 9.84 -31.08
N GLU A 446 14.45 10.68 -30.08
CA GLU A 446 13.42 11.21 -29.16
C GLU A 446 12.59 12.36 -29.76
N GLN A 447 12.94 12.88 -30.94
CA GLN A 447 12.12 13.92 -31.62
C GLN A 447 10.72 13.42 -31.98
N HIS A 448 10.60 12.12 -32.24
CA HIS A 448 9.32 11.47 -32.50
C HIS A 448 8.55 11.20 -31.19
N LEU A 449 9.28 11.06 -30.07
CA LEU A 449 8.71 10.91 -28.74
C LEU A 449 8.20 12.25 -28.18
N PHE A 450 8.87 13.37 -28.49
CA PHE A 450 8.44 14.71 -28.11
C PHE A 450 8.28 15.58 -29.35
N PRO A 451 7.13 15.52 -30.04
CA PRO A 451 6.91 16.32 -31.24
C PRO A 451 7.14 17.80 -30.93
N GLN A 452 8.10 18.42 -31.61
CA GLN A 452 8.31 19.86 -31.47
C GLN A 452 7.11 20.58 -32.07
N ALA A 453 6.53 21.52 -31.33
CA ALA A 453 5.48 22.41 -31.82
C ALA A 453 6.06 23.39 -32.85
N ASN A 454 6.42 22.91 -34.05
CA ASN A 454 6.69 23.69 -35.25
C ASN A 454 6.92 22.77 -36.47
N VAL A 455 5.84 22.36 -37.12
CA VAL A 455 5.82 22.26 -38.58
C VAL A 455 4.54 22.94 -39.04
N LYS A 456 4.67 24.17 -39.54
CA LYS A 456 3.60 24.79 -40.34
C LYS A 456 3.28 23.83 -41.47
N SER A 457 2.05 23.38 -41.55
CA SER A 457 1.47 22.68 -42.68
C SER A 457 1.53 23.57 -43.92
N VAL A 458 2.67 23.53 -44.63
CA VAL A 458 2.74 24.02 -46.00
C VAL A 458 2.19 22.91 -46.89
N ASN A 459 0.86 22.90 -47.04
CA ASN A 459 0.14 22.50 -48.25
C ASN A 459 -1.37 22.50 -47.94
N GLN A 460 -1.96 23.70 -47.91
CA GLN A 460 -3.35 23.85 -48.35
C GLN A 460 -3.31 24.55 -49.70
N LEU A 461 -3.54 23.75 -50.75
CA LEU A 461 -3.98 24.26 -52.04
C LEU A 461 -5.29 25.03 -51.83
N GLU A 462 -5.27 26.31 -52.18
CA GLU A 462 -6.45 27.17 -52.17
C GLU A 462 -7.58 26.59 -53.05
N PRO A 463 -8.82 26.52 -52.56
CA PRO A 463 -9.98 26.40 -53.41
C PRO A 463 -10.40 27.80 -53.89
N THR A 464 -10.34 28.01 -55.20
CA THR A 464 -10.95 29.14 -55.91
C THR A 464 -12.39 29.37 -55.46
N ALA A 465 -12.68 30.58 -54.96
CA ALA A 465 -14.01 31.01 -54.54
C ALA A 465 -14.96 31.17 -55.74
N ALA A 466 -16.03 30.40 -55.76
CA ALA A 466 -17.18 30.61 -56.64
C ALA A 466 -18.21 31.51 -55.94
N THR A 467 -18.44 32.68 -56.54
CA THR A 467 -19.44 33.67 -56.15
C THR A 467 -20.86 33.12 -56.32
N THR A 468 -21.70 33.18 -55.29
CA THR A 468 -23.16 33.01 -55.44
C THR A 468 -23.89 34.16 -54.78
N GLN A 469 -24.46 35.03 -55.62
CA GLN A 469 -25.33 36.14 -55.25
C GLN A 469 -26.64 35.61 -54.64
N LYS A 470 -27.04 36.15 -53.49
CA LYS A 470 -28.41 36.04 -52.95
C LYS A 470 -29.24 37.21 -53.47
N THR A 471 -30.30 36.92 -54.21
CA THR A 471 -31.34 37.87 -54.61
C THR A 471 -32.59 37.67 -53.75
N HIS A 472 -33.11 38.75 -53.17
CA HIS A 472 -34.47 38.87 -52.64
C HIS A 472 -35.30 39.65 -53.67
N PRO A 473 -36.52 39.22 -54.03
CA PRO A 473 -37.39 40.02 -54.88
C PRO A 473 -38.45 40.77 -54.06
N GLU A 474 -38.56 42.08 -54.33
CA GLU A 474 -39.71 42.90 -53.97
C GLU A 474 -40.78 42.85 -55.07
N SER A 475 -42.02 42.98 -54.61
CA SER A 475 -43.30 42.82 -55.30
C SER A 475 -43.57 43.79 -56.46
N LEU A 476 -44.30 43.30 -57.48
CA LEU A 476 -45.21 44.12 -58.29
C LEU A 476 -46.42 43.29 -58.76
N LYS A 477 -47.61 43.79 -58.42
CA LYS A 477 -48.94 43.37 -58.89
C LYS A 477 -49.06 43.58 -60.41
N VAL A 478 -49.91 42.80 -61.09
CA VAL A 478 -51.14 43.24 -61.78
C VAL A 478 -51.77 42.06 -62.54
N ALA A 479 -53.10 42.01 -62.49
CA ALA A 479 -54.02 41.03 -63.06
C ALA A 479 -54.12 41.08 -64.60
N HIS A 480 -54.46 39.97 -65.25
CA HIS A 480 -55.76 39.75 -65.92
C HIS A 480 -55.76 38.48 -66.79
N GLN A 481 -56.96 37.86 -66.78
CA GLN A 481 -57.53 36.80 -67.65
C GLN A 481 -57.17 35.35 -67.34
#